data_AF-A0A7J5AAQ4-F1
#
_entry.id   AF-A0A7J5AAQ4-F1
#
_cell.length_a   1.000
_cell.length_b   1.000
_cell.length_c   1.000
_cell.angle_alpha   90.00
_cell.angle_beta   90.00
_cell.angle_gamma   90.00
#
_symmetry.space_group_name_H-M   'P 1'
#
loop_
_entity.id
_entity.type
_entity.pdbx_description
1 polymer ?
#
loop_
_entity_poly.entity_id
_entity_poly.type
_entity_poly.pdbx_seq_one_letter_code
_entity_poly.pdbx_strand_id
1 'polypeptide(L)'
;MKKKINLTIILLCLSNSIFSQNTGAIIDDLKKLRDTLVNHTPKYLKNTSSYKLDNNDLEKDQFQSINGLRFLSYDRETFSENEKKWLKTRIEDLATALFLDNRKILLSQINGLFSDPTLIENIYLNRQNIINIKLLHTCTDAYLDEYLLKTFNTKMYSLMKVQPPDGDTKFFIGEYRGIKKNKNIKLFITKDRELIFWSNKEKESNSYIKGLWKNIDDTLFINLENKKTMLFKFNNKKNKLIEVGNNKSRFKKIE
;
A
#
# COMPACT_ATOMS: atom_id res chain seq x y z
N MET A 1 -41.87 -41.41 23.91
CA MET A 1 -41.20 -40.41 23.05
C MET A 1 -40.41 -39.45 23.92
N LYS A 2 -39.27 -38.93 23.43
CA LYS A 2 -38.32 -37.98 24.06
C LYS A 2 -37.11 -38.62 24.74
N LYS A 3 -35.99 -38.61 24.01
CA LYS A 3 -34.59 -38.38 24.46
C LYS A 3 -33.64 -38.69 23.28
N LYS A 4 -33.77 -37.95 22.17
CA LYS A 4 -32.83 -38.00 21.03
C LYS A 4 -32.52 -36.60 20.48
N ILE A 5 -32.67 -35.57 21.30
CA ILE A 5 -32.24 -34.21 21.01
C ILE A 5 -31.29 -33.86 22.16
N ASN A 6 -29.99 -34.07 21.96
CA ASN A 6 -28.94 -33.45 22.79
C ASN A 6 -27.54 -33.70 22.20
N LEU A 7 -27.29 -34.81 21.50
CA LEU A 7 -25.95 -35.08 20.98
C LEU A 7 -25.55 -34.18 19.79
N THR A 8 -26.50 -33.89 18.88
CA THR A 8 -26.24 -33.07 17.68
C THR A 8 -26.01 -31.59 18.01
N ILE A 9 -26.74 -31.06 18.99
CA ILE A 9 -26.59 -29.65 19.43
C ILE A 9 -25.24 -29.47 20.14
N ILE A 10 -24.81 -30.43 20.96
CA ILE A 10 -23.51 -30.38 21.64
C ILE A 10 -22.35 -30.48 20.63
N LEU A 11 -22.44 -31.34 19.61
CA LEU A 11 -21.42 -31.40 18.54
C LEU A 11 -21.36 -30.12 17.70
N LEU A 12 -22.51 -29.48 17.40
CA LEU A 12 -22.55 -28.20 16.69
C LEU A 12 -21.99 -27.02 17.52
N CYS A 13 -22.16 -27.06 18.85
CA CYS A 13 -21.58 -26.05 19.73
C CYS A 13 -20.06 -26.23 19.89
N LEU A 14 -19.56 -27.46 19.91
CA LEU A 14 -18.13 -27.76 20.02
C LEU A 14 -17.35 -27.47 18.73
N SER A 15 -17.93 -27.69 17.55
CA SER A 15 -17.27 -27.35 16.27
C SER A 15 -17.15 -25.83 16.06
N ASN A 16 -18.14 -25.05 16.48
CA ASN A 16 -18.10 -23.58 16.39
C ASN A 16 -17.15 -22.93 17.40
N SER A 17 -16.91 -23.56 18.56
CA SER A 17 -16.00 -23.01 19.58
C SER A 17 -14.52 -23.26 19.28
N ILE A 18 -14.18 -24.31 18.52
CA ILE A 18 -12.79 -24.55 18.08
C ILE A 18 -12.37 -23.57 16.98
N PHE A 19 -13.26 -23.22 16.05
CA PHE A 19 -12.98 -22.24 15.00
C PHE A 19 -12.87 -20.79 15.53
N SER A 20 -13.61 -20.45 16.58
CA SER A 20 -13.55 -19.11 17.21
C SER A 20 -12.25 -18.89 18.00
N GLN A 21 -11.61 -19.94 18.53
CA GLN A 21 -10.37 -19.81 19.30
C GLN A 21 -9.15 -19.61 18.39
N ASN A 22 -9.11 -20.27 17.23
CA ASN A 22 -8.01 -20.11 16.27
C ASN A 22 -8.00 -18.74 15.59
N THR A 23 -9.17 -18.15 15.30
CA THR A 23 -9.24 -16.79 14.73
C THR A 23 -8.87 -15.72 15.74
N GLY A 24 -9.23 -15.88 17.03
CA GLY A 24 -8.82 -14.97 18.09
C GLY A 24 -7.31 -14.89 18.29
N ALA A 25 -6.63 -16.05 18.36
CA ALA A 25 -5.18 -16.11 18.52
C ALA A 25 -4.41 -15.43 17.38
N ILE A 26 -4.83 -15.65 16.12
CA ILE A 26 -4.21 -15.02 14.94
C ILE A 26 -4.38 -13.50 14.97
N ILE A 27 -5.57 -13.01 15.35
CA ILE A 27 -5.82 -11.56 15.46
C ILE A 27 -4.93 -10.93 16.53
N ASP A 28 -4.75 -11.59 17.67
CA ASP A 28 -3.91 -11.09 18.75
C ASP A 28 -2.42 -11.10 18.38
N ASP A 29 -1.96 -12.10 17.64
CA ASP A 29 -0.58 -12.14 17.13
C ASP A 29 -0.32 -11.03 16.08
N LEU A 30 -1.29 -10.75 15.20
CA LEU A 30 -1.21 -9.63 14.25
C LEU A 30 -1.21 -8.28 14.97
N LYS A 31 -2.01 -8.11 16.03
CA LYS A 31 -1.97 -6.91 16.90
C LYS A 31 -0.61 -6.74 17.55
N LYS A 32 -0.07 -7.79 18.18
CA LYS A 32 1.27 -7.76 18.79
C LYS A 32 2.35 -7.41 17.78
N LEU A 33 2.29 -8.00 16.58
CA LEU A 33 3.23 -7.69 15.50
C LEU A 33 3.12 -6.22 15.09
N ARG A 34 1.91 -5.70 14.95
CA ARG A 34 1.65 -4.29 14.64
C ARG A 34 2.21 -3.38 15.71
N ASP A 35 1.90 -3.65 16.97
CA ASP A 35 2.37 -2.87 18.12
C ASP A 35 3.89 -2.91 18.23
N THR A 36 4.50 -4.05 17.92
CA THR A 36 5.97 -4.18 17.82
C THR A 36 6.52 -3.29 16.73
N LEU A 37 5.92 -3.27 15.53
CA LEU A 37 6.42 -2.49 14.39
C LEU A 37 6.23 -0.98 14.60
N VAL A 38 5.07 -0.53 15.11
CA VAL A 38 4.80 0.90 15.28
C VAL A 38 5.59 1.52 16.43
N ASN A 39 5.98 0.72 17.42
CA ASN A 39 6.82 1.15 18.55
C ASN A 39 8.31 0.78 18.36
N HIS A 40 8.68 0.16 17.23
CA HIS A 40 10.07 -0.21 16.96
C HIS A 40 10.95 1.03 16.75
N THR A 41 12.11 1.04 17.39
CA THR A 41 13.21 1.96 17.11
C THR A 41 14.21 1.30 16.16
N PRO A 42 14.38 1.82 14.93
CA PRO A 42 15.32 1.24 13.96
C PRO A 42 16.77 1.41 14.38
N LYS A 43 17.63 0.44 14.02
CA LYS A 43 19.06 0.45 14.40
C LYS A 43 19.84 1.60 13.77
N TYR A 44 19.49 1.95 12.53
CA TYR A 44 20.17 3.00 11.77
C TYR A 44 19.60 4.40 12.04
N LEU A 45 18.65 4.53 12.97
CA LEU A 45 18.12 5.83 13.32
C LEU A 45 19.19 6.59 14.11
N LYS A 46 19.82 7.57 13.46
CA LYS A 46 20.77 8.43 14.15
C LYS A 46 20.03 9.16 15.26
N ASN A 47 20.63 9.18 16.45
CA ASN A 47 20.29 10.14 17.49
C ASN A 47 20.75 11.51 17.00
N THR A 48 19.95 12.14 16.16
CA THR A 48 20.10 13.55 15.88
C THR A 48 19.86 14.29 17.20
N SER A 49 20.82 15.13 17.57
CA SER A 49 20.86 15.92 18.80
C SER A 49 19.47 16.44 19.18
N SER A 50 19.11 16.36 20.47
CA SER A 50 17.87 16.88 21.05
C SER A 50 17.48 18.19 20.40
N TYR A 51 16.48 18.17 19.53
CA TYR A 51 15.79 19.37 19.18
C TYR A 51 14.89 19.68 20.35
N LYS A 52 15.21 20.73 21.10
CA LYS A 52 14.34 21.22 22.15
C LYS A 52 13.21 21.94 21.43
N LEU A 53 12.03 21.33 21.43
CA LEU A 53 10.81 22.02 20.96
C LEU A 53 10.60 23.20 21.90
N ASP A 54 10.25 24.36 21.34
CA ASP A 54 10.26 25.62 22.09
C ASP A 54 9.22 25.62 23.22
N ASN A 55 8.23 24.71 23.15
CA ASN A 55 7.06 24.69 24.03
C ASN A 55 6.89 23.45 24.91
N ASN A 56 7.71 22.38 24.80
CA ASN A 56 7.59 21.22 25.68
C ASN A 56 8.90 20.41 25.75
N ASP A 57 9.31 20.03 26.96
CA ASP A 57 10.36 19.03 27.19
C ASP A 57 9.80 17.64 26.84
N LEU A 58 9.63 17.38 25.56
CA LEU A 58 9.24 16.05 25.07
C LEU A 58 10.45 15.12 25.14
N GLU A 59 10.27 13.97 25.78
CA GLU A 59 11.34 12.98 25.96
C GLU A 59 11.82 12.45 24.61
N LYS A 60 13.16 12.36 24.44
CA LYS A 60 13.83 11.92 23.20
C LYS A 60 13.32 10.59 22.64
N ASP A 61 12.81 9.72 23.50
CA ASP A 61 12.36 8.37 23.13
C ASP A 61 11.02 8.38 22.40
N GLN A 62 10.24 9.45 22.56
CA GLN A 62 8.96 9.62 21.87
C GLN A 62 9.13 9.92 20.38
N PHE A 63 10.36 10.10 19.87
CA PHE A 63 10.61 10.46 18.45
C PHE A 63 11.32 9.37 17.67
N GLN A 64 11.39 8.17 18.23
CA GLN A 64 12.18 7.07 17.69
C GLN A 64 11.33 6.02 16.97
N SER A 65 10.00 6.12 17.06
CA SER A 65 9.05 5.16 16.50
C SER A 65 7.94 5.83 15.68
N ILE A 66 7.21 5.04 14.90
CA ILE A 66 6.07 5.51 14.10
C ILE A 66 5.01 6.10 15.02
N ASN A 67 4.68 5.40 16.12
CA ASN A 67 3.65 5.82 17.05
C ASN A 67 4.04 7.11 17.78
N GLY A 68 5.31 7.25 18.14
CA GLY A 68 5.82 8.47 18.76
C GLY A 68 5.70 9.71 17.84
N LEU A 69 6.13 9.58 16.59
CA LEU A 69 5.99 10.66 15.60
C LEU A 69 4.53 10.91 15.18
N ARG A 70 3.65 9.91 15.34
CA ARG A 70 2.21 10.06 15.12
C ARG A 70 1.62 11.08 16.07
N PHE A 71 1.89 10.95 17.38
CA PHE A 71 1.41 11.91 18.37
C PHE A 71 1.89 13.34 18.07
N LEU A 72 3.17 13.53 17.75
CA LEU A 72 3.66 14.87 17.38
C LEU A 72 3.03 15.45 16.11
N SER A 73 2.66 14.59 15.16
CA SER A 73 2.00 15.06 13.94
C SER A 73 0.62 15.65 14.24
N TYR A 74 0.01 15.32 15.38
CA TYR A 74 -1.31 15.83 15.78
C TYR A 74 -1.21 17.29 16.23
N ASP A 75 -0.15 17.61 16.99
CA ASP A 75 0.10 18.95 17.52
C ASP A 75 0.82 19.88 16.52
N ARG A 76 1.09 19.40 15.31
CA ARG A 76 1.88 20.11 14.29
C ARG A 76 1.38 21.54 14.02
N GLU A 77 0.07 21.79 14.10
CA GLU A 77 -0.47 23.13 13.84
C GLU A 77 -0.01 24.17 14.89
N THR A 78 0.39 23.72 16.08
CA THR A 78 0.96 24.57 17.14
C THR A 78 2.46 24.86 16.94
N PHE A 79 3.12 24.16 16.01
CA PHE A 79 4.56 24.25 15.81
C PHE A 79 4.95 25.45 14.95
N SER A 80 6.09 26.06 15.30
CA SER A 80 6.81 27.01 14.45
C SER A 80 7.24 26.36 13.14
N GLU A 81 7.61 27.19 12.15
CA GLU A 81 8.08 26.68 10.86
C GLU A 81 9.38 25.86 10.96
N ASN A 82 10.23 26.16 11.94
CA ASN A 82 11.44 25.38 12.20
C ASN A 82 11.10 24.01 12.79
N GLU A 83 10.16 23.96 13.73
CA GLU A 83 9.66 22.73 14.34
C GLU A 83 8.96 21.84 13.31
N LYS A 84 8.15 22.41 12.42
CA LYS A 84 7.54 21.70 11.28
C LYS A 84 8.58 21.09 10.35
N LYS A 85 9.65 21.83 10.03
CA LYS A 85 10.77 21.33 9.20
C LYS A 85 11.55 20.23 9.91
N TRP A 86 11.78 20.37 11.21
CA TRP A 86 12.41 19.36 12.03
C TRP A 86 11.57 18.06 12.05
N LEU A 87 10.27 18.17 12.34
CA LEU A 87 9.35 17.02 12.35
C LEU A 87 9.35 16.30 11.00
N LYS A 88 9.26 17.05 9.90
CA LYS A 88 9.36 16.49 8.54
C LYS A 88 10.63 15.66 8.36
N THR A 89 11.77 16.26 8.69
CA THR A 89 13.10 15.61 8.57
C THR A 89 13.16 14.36 9.43
N ARG A 90 12.63 14.43 10.66
CA ARG A 90 12.61 13.30 11.59
C ARG A 90 11.76 12.13 11.08
N ILE A 91 10.60 12.41 10.48
CA ILE A 91 9.77 11.38 9.83
C ILE A 91 10.51 10.74 8.64
N GLU A 92 11.20 11.55 7.83
CA GLU A 92 11.99 11.04 6.70
C GLU A 92 13.19 10.19 7.15
N ASP A 93 13.86 10.58 8.25
CA ASP A 93 14.95 9.82 8.85
C ASP A 93 14.46 8.47 9.38
N LEU A 94 13.29 8.43 10.05
CA LEU A 94 12.67 7.20 10.51
C LEU A 94 12.38 6.25 9.35
N ALA A 95 11.76 6.75 8.27
CA ALA A 95 11.48 5.96 7.07
C ALA A 95 12.77 5.40 6.45
N THR A 96 13.82 6.23 6.40
CA THR A 96 15.14 5.82 5.89
C THR A 96 15.76 4.73 6.75
N ALA A 97 15.73 4.89 8.08
CA ALA A 97 16.31 3.92 9.00
C ALA A 97 15.58 2.57 8.95
N LEU A 98 14.25 2.58 8.90
CA LEU A 98 13.45 1.36 8.69
C LEU A 98 13.80 0.66 7.37
N PHE A 99 13.95 1.43 6.28
CA PHE A 99 14.34 0.88 4.99
C PHE A 99 15.74 0.24 5.04
N LEU A 100 16.71 0.88 5.70
CA LEU A 100 18.06 0.33 5.89
C LEU A 100 18.07 -0.93 6.77
N ASP A 101 17.11 -1.05 7.71
CA ASP A 101 16.83 -2.28 8.46
C ASP A 101 16.10 -3.35 7.62
N ASN A 102 16.00 -3.17 6.31
CA ASN A 102 15.30 -4.04 5.36
C ASN A 102 13.79 -4.16 5.65
N ARG A 103 13.20 -3.16 6.32
CA ARG A 103 11.76 -3.07 6.59
C ARG A 103 11.11 -2.08 5.62
N LYS A 104 10.54 -2.62 4.54
CA LYS A 104 9.75 -1.84 3.57
C LYS A 104 8.34 -1.69 4.12
N ILE A 105 8.05 -0.55 4.73
CA ILE A 105 6.78 -0.29 5.41
C ILE A 105 6.04 0.83 4.71
N LEU A 106 4.74 0.64 4.45
CA LEU A 106 3.82 1.74 4.15
C LEU A 106 2.81 1.88 5.29
N LEU A 107 2.31 3.09 5.46
CA LEU A 107 1.29 3.42 6.43
C LEU A 107 -0.03 3.69 5.70
N SER A 108 -1.12 3.16 6.22
CA SER A 108 -2.48 3.51 5.79
C SER A 108 -3.36 3.78 6.99
N GLN A 109 -4.54 4.34 6.77
CA GLN A 109 -5.53 4.63 7.80
C GLN A 109 -6.70 3.64 7.68
N ILE A 110 -7.25 3.23 8.82
CA ILE A 110 -8.51 2.48 8.86
C ILE A 110 -9.36 2.95 10.04
N ASN A 111 -10.67 3.07 9.83
CA ASN A 111 -11.61 3.48 10.86
C ASN A 111 -11.79 2.34 11.87
N GLY A 112 -11.60 2.64 13.16
CA GLY A 112 -11.68 1.70 14.28
C GLY A 112 -13.08 1.12 14.53
N LEU A 113 -14.13 1.63 13.90
CA LEU A 113 -15.44 0.97 13.87
C LEU A 113 -15.45 -0.27 12.98
N PHE A 114 -14.53 -0.38 12.01
CA PHE A 114 -14.35 -1.60 11.25
C PHE A 114 -13.52 -2.57 12.09
N SER A 115 -14.15 -3.69 12.47
CA SER A 115 -13.51 -4.89 13.00
C SER A 115 -12.67 -5.61 11.94
N ASP A 116 -11.95 -4.87 11.09
CA ASP A 116 -11.05 -5.45 10.10
C ASP A 116 -9.92 -6.16 10.85
N PRO A 117 -9.82 -7.50 10.75
CA PRO A 117 -8.79 -8.26 11.46
C PRO A 117 -7.37 -7.96 10.94
N THR A 118 -7.24 -7.22 9.83
CA THR A 118 -5.96 -7.03 9.14
C THR A 118 -5.35 -5.65 9.40
N LEU A 119 -4.90 -5.41 10.63
CA LEU A 119 -4.11 -4.21 10.99
C LEU A 119 -2.73 -4.17 10.34
N ILE A 120 -2.27 -5.31 9.84
CA ILE A 120 -1.11 -5.46 8.97
C ILE A 120 -1.52 -6.30 7.78
N GLU A 121 -1.04 -5.93 6.60
CA GLU A 121 -1.10 -6.77 5.41
C GLU A 121 0.24 -6.72 4.66
N ASN A 122 0.58 -7.81 3.99
CA ASN A 122 1.69 -7.80 3.03
C ASN A 122 1.13 -7.43 1.66
N ILE A 123 1.63 -6.34 1.10
CA ILE A 123 1.36 -5.95 -0.28
C ILE A 123 2.58 -6.26 -1.13
N TYR A 124 2.33 -6.58 -2.39
CA TYR A 124 3.38 -6.81 -3.37
C TYR A 124 3.36 -5.63 -4.34
N LEU A 125 4.42 -4.83 -4.41
CA LEU A 125 4.51 -3.73 -5.37
C LEU A 125 5.87 -3.79 -6.05
N ASN A 126 5.87 -3.75 -7.38
CA ASN A 126 7.10 -3.71 -8.17
C ASN A 126 8.10 -4.81 -7.76
N ARG A 127 7.59 -6.04 -7.57
CA ARG A 127 8.34 -7.23 -7.13
C ARG A 127 8.96 -7.14 -5.74
N GLN A 128 8.45 -6.27 -4.89
CA GLN A 128 8.90 -6.12 -3.52
C GLN A 128 7.75 -6.45 -2.58
N ASN A 129 8.03 -7.28 -1.57
CA ASN A 129 7.16 -7.43 -0.43
C ASN A 129 7.26 -6.18 0.45
N ILE A 130 6.11 -5.60 0.75
CA ILE A 130 5.96 -4.40 1.56
C ILE A 130 4.94 -4.71 2.65
N ILE A 131 5.26 -4.30 3.88
CA ILE A 131 4.35 -4.40 5.01
C ILE A 131 3.51 -3.12 5.01
N ASN A 132 2.20 -3.23 4.82
CA ASN A 132 1.29 -2.11 5.02
C ASN A 132 0.74 -2.17 6.45
N ILE A 133 1.01 -1.13 7.24
CA ILE A 133 0.53 -0.98 8.61
C ILE A 133 -0.67 -0.04 8.60
N LYS A 134 -1.82 -0.54 9.05
CA LYS A 134 -3.03 0.27 9.20
C LYS A 134 -3.05 0.94 10.58
N LEU A 135 -3.03 2.27 10.58
CA LEU A 135 -3.22 3.10 11.78
C LEU A 135 -4.71 3.25 12.04
N LEU A 136 -5.11 2.90 13.26
CA LEU A 136 -6.50 2.99 13.72
C LEU A 136 -6.83 4.43 14.08
N HIS A 137 -7.89 4.95 13.46
CA HIS A 137 -8.43 6.26 13.76
C HIS A 137 -9.92 6.12 14.09
N THR A 138 -10.47 7.01 14.90
CA THR A 138 -11.91 7.17 15.10
C THR A 138 -12.57 7.88 13.90
N CYS A 139 -13.89 8.05 13.92
CA CYS A 139 -14.60 8.72 12.82
C CYS A 139 -14.19 10.19 12.62
N THR A 140 -13.61 10.81 13.66
CA THR A 140 -13.40 12.26 13.71
C THR A 140 -11.94 12.68 13.61
N ASP A 141 -10.99 11.75 13.53
CA ASP A 141 -9.56 12.04 13.69
C ASP A 141 -8.68 11.47 12.55
N ALA A 142 -9.28 10.97 11.46
CA ALA A 142 -8.54 10.47 10.30
C ALA A 142 -7.51 11.48 9.77
N TYR A 143 -7.86 12.78 9.80
CA TYR A 143 -7.00 13.87 9.33
C TYR A 143 -5.70 13.99 10.15
N LEU A 144 -5.69 13.55 11.42
CA LEU A 144 -4.53 13.68 12.29
C LEU A 144 -3.32 12.87 11.81
N ASP A 145 -3.58 11.75 11.13
CA ASP A 145 -2.55 10.86 10.62
C ASP A 145 -2.04 11.27 9.21
N GLU A 146 -2.72 12.18 8.51
CA GLU A 146 -2.45 12.48 7.09
C GLU A 146 -1.03 13.00 6.86
N TYR A 147 -0.55 13.89 7.73
CA TYR A 147 0.78 14.47 7.60
C TYR A 147 1.89 13.43 7.75
N LEU A 148 1.77 12.56 8.77
CA LEU A 148 2.68 11.45 8.99
C LEU A 148 2.67 10.51 7.79
N LEU A 149 1.47 10.03 7.38
CA LEU A 149 1.31 9.10 6.26
C LEU A 149 1.93 9.65 4.99
N LYS A 150 1.61 10.90 4.64
CA LYS A 150 2.10 11.52 3.42
C LYS A 150 3.62 11.64 3.42
N THR A 151 4.19 12.14 4.51
CA THR A 151 5.63 12.37 4.61
C THR A 151 6.41 11.05 4.63
N PHE A 152 5.98 10.11 5.47
CA PHE A 152 6.61 8.80 5.63
C PHE A 152 6.52 7.97 4.33
N ASN A 153 5.32 7.83 3.77
CA ASN A 153 5.12 7.02 2.56
C ASN A 153 5.85 7.62 1.36
N THR A 154 5.85 8.95 1.19
CA THR A 154 6.58 9.61 0.09
C THR A 154 8.07 9.26 0.15
N LYS A 155 8.66 9.33 1.35
CA LYS A 155 10.06 8.95 1.55
C LYS A 155 10.30 7.47 1.27
N MET A 156 9.45 6.58 1.80
CA MET A 156 9.59 5.14 1.58
C MET A 156 9.45 4.77 0.09
N TYR A 157 8.46 5.32 -0.61
CA TYR A 157 8.29 5.13 -2.06
C TYR A 157 9.54 5.56 -2.84
N SER A 158 10.13 6.71 -2.49
CA SER A 158 11.38 7.19 -3.08
C SER A 158 12.53 6.21 -2.86
N LEU A 159 12.72 5.71 -1.62
CA LEU A 159 13.76 4.73 -1.28
C LEU A 159 13.59 3.40 -2.02
N MET A 160 12.35 2.92 -2.13
CA MET A 160 12.01 1.71 -2.90
C MET A 160 12.10 1.90 -4.41
N LYS A 161 12.25 3.14 -4.89
CA LYS A 161 12.16 3.54 -6.31
C LYS A 161 10.83 3.09 -6.95
N VAL A 162 9.74 3.24 -6.20
CA VAL A 162 8.37 2.93 -6.62
C VAL A 162 7.58 4.24 -6.64
N GLN A 163 6.94 4.57 -7.76
CA GLN A 163 6.03 5.73 -7.80
C GLN A 163 4.85 5.48 -6.82
N PRO A 164 4.35 6.45 -6.04
CA PRO A 164 3.13 6.24 -5.27
C PRO A 164 1.91 6.01 -6.18
N PRO A 165 0.84 5.34 -5.72
CA PRO A 165 -0.45 5.36 -6.40
C PRO A 165 -1.09 6.74 -6.25
N ASP A 166 -1.82 7.17 -7.27
CA ASP A 166 -2.70 8.34 -7.24
C ASP A 166 -4.18 7.92 -7.30
N GLY A 167 -5.09 8.91 -7.34
CA GLY A 167 -6.53 8.65 -7.37
C GLY A 167 -7.00 7.86 -8.60
N ASP A 168 -6.23 7.89 -9.68
CA ASP A 168 -6.58 7.24 -10.94
C ASP A 168 -6.00 5.83 -11.08
N THR A 169 -5.00 5.48 -10.28
CA THR A 169 -4.30 4.18 -10.27
C THR A 169 -5.28 2.99 -10.31
N LYS A 170 -6.35 3.04 -9.51
CA LYS A 170 -7.37 1.96 -9.45
C LYS A 170 -8.11 1.74 -10.77
N PHE A 171 -8.27 2.78 -11.58
CA PHE A 171 -8.98 2.68 -12.86
C PHE A 171 -8.16 1.97 -13.94
N PHE A 172 -6.83 1.88 -13.77
CA PHE A 172 -5.97 1.14 -14.68
C PHE A 172 -5.95 -0.37 -14.44
N ILE A 173 -6.35 -0.84 -13.25
CA ILE A 173 -6.29 -2.27 -12.90
C ILE A 173 -7.35 -3.04 -13.70
N GLY A 174 -6.95 -4.12 -14.39
CA GLY A 174 -7.88 -5.01 -15.10
C GLY A 174 -7.34 -5.57 -16.41
N GLU A 175 -8.22 -6.25 -17.14
CA GLU A 175 -7.93 -6.79 -18.49
C GLU A 175 -8.36 -5.79 -19.57
N TYR A 176 -7.52 -5.65 -20.59
CA TYR A 176 -7.73 -4.81 -21.75
C TYR A 176 -7.55 -5.63 -23.02
N ARG A 177 -8.49 -5.50 -23.96
CA ARG A 177 -8.45 -6.19 -25.25
C ARG A 177 -8.46 -5.20 -26.40
N GLY A 178 -7.75 -5.54 -27.47
CA GLY A 178 -7.73 -4.77 -28.70
C GLY A 178 -7.41 -5.63 -29.90
N ILE A 179 -7.47 -5.02 -31.08
CA ILE A 179 -7.09 -5.63 -32.35
C ILE A 179 -6.06 -4.73 -33.03
N LYS A 180 -4.95 -5.30 -33.49
CA LYS A 180 -3.93 -4.59 -34.28
C LYS A 180 -3.52 -5.43 -35.48
N LYS A 181 -3.76 -4.92 -36.69
CA LYS A 181 -3.37 -5.60 -37.95
C LYS A 181 -3.73 -7.10 -37.93
N ASN A 182 -5.00 -7.41 -37.61
CA ASN A 182 -5.55 -8.77 -37.48
C ASN A 182 -4.91 -9.63 -36.38
N LYS A 183 -4.27 -9.01 -35.39
CA LYS A 183 -3.78 -9.69 -34.18
C LYS A 183 -4.62 -9.28 -32.98
N ASN A 184 -5.06 -10.27 -32.21
CA ASN A 184 -5.66 -10.05 -30.90
C ASN A 184 -4.55 -9.68 -29.92
N ILE A 185 -4.73 -8.55 -29.26
CA ILE A 185 -3.81 -8.07 -28.23
C ILE A 185 -4.54 -8.02 -26.90
N LYS A 186 -3.91 -8.58 -25.86
CA LYS A 186 -4.41 -8.53 -24.49
C LYS A 186 -3.38 -7.86 -23.61
N LEU A 187 -3.85 -7.01 -22.72
CA LEU A 187 -3.01 -6.34 -21.73
C LEU A 187 -3.66 -6.55 -20.36
N PHE A 188 -2.91 -7.10 -19.42
CA PHE A 188 -3.34 -7.29 -18.04
C PHE A 188 -2.53 -6.37 -17.14
N ILE A 189 -3.22 -5.52 -16.39
CA ILE A 189 -2.63 -4.57 -15.44
C ILE A 189 -3.06 -4.98 -14.03
N THR A 190 -2.10 -5.36 -13.20
CA THR A 190 -2.36 -5.82 -11.83
C THR A 190 -2.26 -4.68 -10.83
N LYS A 191 -2.85 -4.90 -9.65
CA LYS A 191 -2.66 -4.05 -8.46
C LYS A 191 -1.20 -3.99 -7.99
N ASP A 192 -0.41 -5.03 -8.31
CA ASP A 192 0.98 -5.19 -7.87
C ASP A 192 2.01 -4.48 -8.78
N ARG A 193 1.50 -3.69 -9.74
CA ARG A 193 2.28 -2.97 -10.75
C ARG A 193 2.94 -3.84 -11.81
N GLU A 194 2.53 -5.09 -11.89
CA GLU A 194 2.94 -6.00 -12.95
C GLU A 194 2.01 -5.89 -14.16
N LEU A 195 2.63 -6.10 -15.32
CA LEU A 195 2.00 -6.06 -16.61
C LEU A 195 2.25 -7.37 -17.36
N ILE A 196 1.22 -7.88 -18.04
CA ILE A 196 1.36 -8.99 -18.98
C ILE A 196 0.70 -8.58 -20.30
N PHE A 197 1.52 -8.44 -21.35
CA PHE A 197 1.07 -8.17 -22.71
C PHE A 197 1.12 -9.43 -23.55
N TRP A 198 0.01 -9.77 -24.21
CA TRP A 198 -0.10 -10.90 -25.14
C TRP A 198 -0.41 -10.37 -26.54
N SER A 199 0.23 -10.95 -27.56
CA SER A 199 -0.20 -10.74 -28.95
C SER A 199 -0.24 -12.07 -29.70
N ASN A 200 -1.43 -12.45 -30.19
CA ASN A 200 -1.58 -13.66 -31.01
C ASN A 200 -1.79 -13.29 -32.47
N LYS A 201 -1.06 -13.97 -33.36
CA LYS A 201 -1.60 -14.31 -34.68
C LYS A 201 -2.42 -15.58 -34.49
N GLU A 202 -3.54 -15.72 -35.18
CA GLU A 202 -4.49 -16.84 -35.03
C GLU A 202 -3.89 -18.26 -35.20
N LYS A 203 -2.59 -18.42 -35.49
CA LYS A 203 -1.94 -19.72 -35.71
C LYS A 203 -0.51 -19.92 -35.14
N GLU A 204 0.13 -18.97 -34.45
CA GLU A 204 1.52 -19.16 -33.95
C GLU A 204 1.83 -18.50 -32.59
N SER A 205 2.74 -19.16 -31.86
CA SER A 205 3.31 -18.91 -30.51
C SER A 205 2.86 -17.66 -29.75
N ASN A 206 2.32 -17.86 -28.53
CA ASN A 206 2.06 -16.80 -27.56
C ASN A 206 3.36 -16.06 -27.20
N SER A 207 3.59 -14.87 -27.76
CA SER A 207 4.62 -13.97 -27.23
C SER A 207 4.01 -13.19 -26.06
N TYR A 208 4.54 -13.39 -24.85
CA TYR A 208 4.20 -12.55 -23.70
C TYR A 208 5.36 -11.62 -23.34
N ILE A 209 5.04 -10.37 -23.00
CA ILE A 209 6.01 -9.42 -22.45
C ILE A 209 5.55 -9.05 -21.05
N LYS A 210 6.45 -9.23 -20.08
CA LYS A 210 6.26 -8.74 -18.73
C LYS A 210 6.91 -7.37 -18.56
N GLY A 211 6.35 -6.58 -17.67
CA GLY A 211 6.83 -5.24 -17.41
C GLY A 211 6.25 -4.67 -16.15
N LEU A 212 6.66 -3.44 -15.87
CA LEU A 212 6.19 -2.66 -14.76
C LEU A 212 5.38 -1.48 -15.28
N TRP A 213 4.41 -1.03 -14.50
CA TRP A 213 3.66 0.17 -14.83
C TRP A 213 3.71 1.22 -13.72
N LYS A 214 3.59 2.47 -14.14
CA LYS A 214 3.33 3.63 -13.28
C LYS A 214 2.34 4.53 -14.01
N ASN A 215 1.63 5.39 -13.31
CA ASN A 215 0.80 6.41 -13.95
C ASN A 215 1.14 7.79 -13.40
N ILE A 216 0.84 8.78 -14.24
CA ILE A 216 0.90 10.20 -13.91
C ILE A 216 -0.38 10.76 -14.51
N ASP A 217 -1.32 11.14 -13.64
CA ASP A 217 -2.65 11.59 -14.03
C ASP A 217 -3.37 10.51 -14.89
N ASP A 218 -3.82 10.90 -16.08
CA ASP A 218 -4.51 10.05 -17.05
C ASP A 218 -3.56 9.20 -17.93
N THR A 219 -2.25 9.25 -17.68
CA THR A 219 -1.26 8.62 -18.54
C THR A 219 -0.56 7.46 -17.84
N LEU A 220 -0.69 6.27 -18.43
CA LEU A 220 -0.01 5.05 -18.03
C LEU A 220 1.35 4.93 -18.74
N PHE A 221 2.41 4.75 -17.96
CA PHE A 221 3.75 4.49 -18.46
C PHE A 221 4.08 3.04 -18.21
N ILE A 222 4.44 2.32 -19.27
CA ILE A 222 4.77 0.90 -19.21
C ILE A 222 6.24 0.73 -19.53
N ASN A 223 6.99 0.18 -18.58
CA ASN A 223 8.37 -0.19 -18.77
C ASN A 223 8.46 -1.69 -19.02
N LEU A 224 8.75 -2.08 -20.25
CA LEU A 224 8.93 -3.49 -20.61
C LEU A 224 10.32 -3.94 -20.15
N GLU A 225 10.43 -5.19 -19.66
CA GLU A 225 11.72 -5.75 -19.23
C GLU A 225 12.79 -5.68 -20.34
N ASN A 226 12.36 -5.65 -21.61
CA ASN A 226 13.22 -5.48 -22.77
C ASN A 226 13.24 -4.02 -23.27
N LYS A 227 13.93 -3.16 -22.51
CA LYS A 227 14.50 -1.81 -22.80
C LYS A 227 13.61 -0.71 -23.41
N LYS A 228 12.42 -0.99 -23.94
CA LYS A 228 11.53 0.03 -24.52
C LYS A 228 10.46 0.41 -23.51
N THR A 229 10.52 1.64 -23.02
CA THR A 229 9.37 2.27 -22.39
C THR A 229 8.32 2.54 -23.46
N MET A 230 7.11 2.08 -23.23
CA MET A 230 5.96 2.36 -24.06
C MET A 230 5.01 3.28 -23.29
N LEU A 231 4.49 4.29 -23.99
CA LEU A 231 3.54 5.24 -23.45
C LEU A 231 2.12 4.79 -23.79
N PHE A 232 1.27 4.79 -22.79
CA PHE A 232 -0.11 4.36 -22.86
C PHE A 232 -1.00 5.49 -22.34
N LYS A 233 -1.73 6.20 -23.20
CA LYS A 233 -2.64 7.25 -22.74
C LYS A 233 -4.00 6.65 -22.45
N PHE A 234 -4.53 6.89 -21.25
CA PHE A 234 -5.84 6.41 -20.84
C PHE A 234 -6.81 7.58 -20.72
N ASN A 235 -7.98 7.46 -21.34
CA ASN A 235 -9.00 8.48 -21.21
C ASN A 235 -10.12 8.00 -20.27
N ASN A 236 -10.07 8.48 -19.02
CA ASN A 236 -11.11 8.23 -18.02
C ASN A 236 -12.50 8.71 -18.46
N LYS A 237 -12.60 9.74 -19.32
CA LYS A 237 -13.87 10.36 -19.76
C LYS A 237 -14.47 9.74 -21.04
N LYS A 238 -13.73 8.95 -21.82
CA LYS A 238 -14.17 8.44 -23.13
C LYS A 238 -14.04 6.92 -23.27
N ASN A 239 -14.82 6.17 -22.48
CA ASN A 239 -14.98 4.70 -22.62
C ASN A 239 -13.66 3.90 -22.55
N LYS A 240 -12.86 4.11 -21.50
CA LYS A 240 -11.76 3.23 -21.06
C LYS A 240 -10.82 2.78 -22.19
N LEU A 241 -10.47 3.71 -23.07
CA LEU A 241 -9.57 3.47 -24.21
C LEU A 241 -8.12 3.73 -23.78
N ILE A 242 -7.23 2.77 -24.06
CA ILE A 242 -5.78 2.97 -23.95
C ILE A 242 -5.16 3.03 -25.36
N GLU A 243 -4.40 4.09 -25.66
CA GLU A 243 -3.63 4.22 -26.90
C GLU A 243 -2.14 3.92 -26.68
N VAL A 244 -1.53 3.11 -27.56
CA VAL A 244 -0.13 2.62 -27.39
C VAL A 244 0.83 3.23 -28.39
N GLY A 245 1.73 4.08 -27.88
CA GLY A 245 2.83 4.68 -28.63
C GLY A 245 2.42 5.39 -29.93
N ASN A 246 3.40 5.67 -30.79
CA ASN A 246 3.17 6.36 -32.07
C ASN A 246 2.30 5.58 -33.07
N ASN A 247 2.08 4.28 -32.82
CA ASN A 247 1.32 3.37 -33.68
C ASN A 247 -0.04 3.02 -33.05
N LYS A 248 -0.85 4.05 -32.76
CA LYS A 248 -2.30 4.10 -32.43
C LYS A 248 -3.03 2.75 -32.28
N SER A 249 -2.55 1.88 -31.38
CA SER A 249 -3.23 0.62 -31.08
C SER A 249 -4.19 0.93 -29.94
N ARG A 250 -5.48 0.66 -30.12
CA ARG A 250 -6.52 0.99 -29.15
C ARG A 250 -6.95 -0.26 -28.40
N PHE A 251 -6.99 -0.14 -27.08
CA PHE A 251 -7.48 -1.18 -26.18
C PHE A 251 -8.75 -0.71 -25.50
N LYS A 252 -9.70 -1.62 -25.31
CA LYS A 252 -10.89 -1.41 -24.49
C LYS A 252 -10.75 -2.24 -23.22
N LYS A 253 -10.98 -1.63 -22.05
CA LYS A 253 -11.07 -2.36 -20.79
C LYS A 253 -12.28 -3.28 -20.78
N ILE A 254 -12.11 -4.50 -20.28
CA ILE A 254 -13.21 -5.41 -19.99
C ILE A 254 -13.76 -5.05 -18.61
N GLU A 255 -15.08 -4.93 -18.51
CA GLU A 255 -15.77 -4.72 -17.23
C GLU A 255 -16.02 -6.04 -16.52
#